data_AF-A0A419DJL6-F1
#
_entry.id   AF-A0A419DJL6-F1
#
_cell.length_a   1.000
_cell.length_b   1.000
_cell.length_c   1.000
_cell.angle_alpha   90.00
_cell.angle_beta   90.00
_cell.angle_gamma   90.00
#
_symmetry.space_group_name_H-M   'P 1'
#
loop_
_entity.id
_entity.type
_entity.pdbx_description
1 polymer ?
#
loop_
_entity_poly.entity_id
_entity_poly.type
_entity_poly.pdbx_seq_one_letter_code
_entity_poly.pdbx_strand_id
1 'polypeptide(L)' 'MGMLQSMSRRGNCLDNAPMESFFGHLKDYVDYKLASDLDEVCAMVDAYIDYYNSERRQWKLQKMTPVQYRIHLIAA' A
#
# COMPACT_ATOMS: atom_id res chain seq x y z
N MET A 1 -6.04 20.24 13.83
CA MET A 1 -6.76 19.12 13.18
C MET A 1 -7.11 18.10 14.25
N GLY A 2 -8.41 17.91 14.54
CA GLY A 2 -8.90 17.07 15.64
C GLY A 2 -9.00 15.60 15.25
N MET A 3 -7.87 14.93 15.05
CA MET A 3 -7.84 13.48 14.83
C MET A 3 -7.63 12.76 16.16
N LEU A 4 -8.46 11.77 16.45
CA LEU A 4 -8.28 10.89 17.61
C LEU A 4 -7.28 9.79 17.25
N GLN A 5 -6.19 9.73 18.01
CA GLN A 5 -5.24 8.64 17.89
C GLN A 5 -5.86 7.36 18.47
N SER A 6 -5.83 6.28 17.70
CA SER A 6 -6.22 4.94 18.13
C SER A 6 -5.01 4.02 18.02
N MET A 7 -4.65 3.36 19.12
CA MET A 7 -3.53 2.43 19.17
C MET A 7 -4.02 1.08 19.71
N SER A 8 -3.65 -0.02 19.04
CA SER A 8 -3.90 -1.36 19.54
C SER A 8 -3.02 -1.66 20.78
N ARG A 9 -3.40 -2.70 21.56
CA ARG A 9 -2.55 -3.17 22.67
C ARG A 9 -1.20 -3.66 22.14
N ARG A 10 -0.15 -3.47 22.92
CA ARG A 10 1.19 -4.04 22.65
C ARG A 10 1.07 -5.55 22.38
N GLY A 11 1.69 -6.02 21.30
CA GLY A 11 1.63 -7.41 20.84
C GLY A 11 0.48 -7.74 19.90
N ASN A 12 -0.43 -6.79 19.60
CA ASN A 12 -1.49 -6.99 18.61
C ASN A 12 -1.11 -6.34 17.26
N CYS A 13 -0.53 -7.14 16.36
CA CYS A 13 -0.09 -6.70 15.04
C CYS A 13 -1.21 -6.69 13.99
N LEU A 14 -2.44 -7.12 14.29
CA LEU A 14 -3.50 -7.24 13.28
C LEU A 14 -3.80 -5.93 12.56
N ASP A 15 -3.71 -4.81 13.28
CA ASP A 15 -3.93 -3.46 12.72
C ASP A 15 -2.77 -3.03 11.82
N ASN A 16 -1.55 -3.47 12.12
CA ASN A 16 -0.33 -3.13 11.37
C ASN A 16 -0.03 -4.09 10.22
N ALA A 17 -0.51 -5.34 10.29
CA ALA A 17 -0.22 -6.39 9.32
C ALA A 17 -0.52 -6.00 7.85
N PRO A 18 -1.60 -5.27 7.53
CA PRO A 18 -1.82 -4.77 6.18
C PRO A 18 -0.72 -3.82 5.70
N MET A 19 -0.26 -2.91 6.57
CA MET A 19 0.82 -1.97 6.26
C MET A 19 2.17 -2.69 6.15
N GLU A 20 2.45 -3.67 6.99
CA GLU A 20 3.67 -4.50 6.88
C GLU A 20 3.71 -5.24 5.54
N SER A 21 2.58 -5.83 5.13
CA SER A 21 2.46 -6.48 3.83
C SER A 21 2.66 -5.50 2.68
N PHE A 22 2.08 -4.30 2.76
CA PHE A 22 2.26 -3.25 1.76
C PHE A 22 3.74 -2.87 1.62
N PHE A 23 4.43 -2.58 2.74
CA PHE A 23 5.84 -2.19 2.72
C PHE A 23 6.77 -3.32 2.30
N GLY A 24 6.41 -4.58 2.58
CA GLY A 24 7.13 -5.74 2.04
C GLY A 24 7.11 -5.74 0.51
N HIS A 25 5.92 -5.60 -0.08
CA HIS A 25 5.78 -5.54 -1.53
C HIS A 25 6.42 -4.32 -2.18
N LEU A 26 6.36 -3.15 -1.52
CA LEU A 26 7.01 -1.94 -2.00
C LEU A 26 8.52 -2.16 -2.14
N LYS A 27 9.15 -2.78 -1.14
CA LYS A 27 10.60 -3.04 -1.14
C LYS A 27 11.02 -4.11 -2.13
N ASP A 28 10.14 -5.06 -2.46
CA ASP A 28 10.37 -6.05 -3.53
C ASP A 28 10.32 -5.41 -4.93
N TYR A 29 9.49 -4.38 -5.12
CA TYR A 29 9.26 -3.76 -6.43
C TYR A 29 10.18 -2.56 -6.70
N VAL A 30 10.40 -1.73 -5.68
CA VAL A 30 11.21 -0.51 -5.78
C VAL A 30 12.67 -0.85 -5.43
N ASP A 31 13.47 -1.13 -6.46
CA ASP A 31 14.91 -1.27 -6.30
C ASP A 31 15.60 0.10 -6.24
N TYR A 32 15.49 0.74 -5.08
CA TYR A 32 16.04 2.07 -4.81
C TYR A 32 17.55 2.17 -5.06
N LYS A 33 18.28 1.05 -5.16
CA LYS A 33 19.72 1.06 -5.45
C LYS A 33 20.03 1.43 -6.89
N LEU A 34 19.03 1.38 -7.77
CA LEU A 34 19.13 1.80 -9.17
C LEU A 34 18.98 3.32 -9.32
N ALA A 35 18.48 4.01 -8.28
CA ALA A 35 18.31 5.46 -8.29
C ALA A 35 19.64 6.18 -8.01
N SER A 36 19.88 7.23 -8.78
CA SER A 36 21.03 8.12 -8.72
C SER A 36 20.86 9.21 -7.67
N ASP A 37 19.61 9.63 -7.43
CA ASP A 37 19.26 10.66 -6.47
C ASP A 37 17.86 10.44 -5.87
N LEU A 38 17.46 11.33 -4.96
CA LEU A 38 16.22 11.20 -4.20
C LEU A 38 14.96 11.38 -5.08
N ASP A 39 15.02 12.22 -6.12
CA ASP A 39 13.91 12.45 -7.04
C ASP A 39 13.57 11.16 -7.81
N GLU A 40 14.58 10.42 -8.25
CA GLU A 40 14.37 9.11 -8.88
C GLU A 40 13.73 8.11 -7.91
N VAL A 41 14.12 8.09 -6.64
CA VAL A 41 13.45 7.25 -5.63
C VAL A 41 11.99 7.65 -5.46
N CYS A 42 11.69 8.95 -5.39
CA CYS A 42 10.32 9.47 -5.31
C CYS A 42 9.50 9.01 -6.51
N ALA A 43 10.04 9.17 -7.73
CA ALA A 43 9.38 8.75 -8.96
C ALA A 43 9.11 7.24 -9.00
N MET A 44 10.06 6.42 -8.55
CA MET A 44 9.88 4.97 -8.44
C MET A 44 8.78 4.60 -7.43
N VAL A 45 8.73 5.29 -6.29
CA VAL A 45 7.67 5.10 -5.30
C VAL A 45 6.31 5.50 -5.88
N ASP A 46 6.20 6.67 -6.50
CA ASP A 46 4.96 7.14 -7.12
C ASP A 46 4.43 6.15 -8.17
N ALA A 47 5.32 5.68 -9.06
CA ALA A 47 4.98 4.66 -10.04
C ALA A 47 4.50 3.35 -9.38
N TYR A 48 5.13 2.93 -8.28
CA TYR A 48 4.66 1.76 -7.53
C TYR A 48 3.29 2.01 -6.87
N ILE A 49 3.02 3.20 -6.35
CA ILE A 49 1.72 3.53 -5.74
C ILE A 49 0.61 3.43 -6.78
N ASP A 50 0.83 3.97 -7.99
CA ASP A 50 -0.10 3.85 -9.10
C ASP A 50 -0.33 2.40 -9.50
N TYR A 51 0.74 1.63 -9.70
CA TYR A 51 0.66 0.20 -9.99
C TYR A 51 -0.11 -0.56 -8.89
N TYR A 52 0.22 -0.34 -7.62
CA TYR A 52 -0.40 -1.03 -6.49
C TYR A 52 -1.90 -0.77 -6.41
N ASN A 53 -2.32 0.47 -6.61
CA ASN A 53 -3.72 0.88 -6.46
C ASN A 53 -4.58 0.55 -7.68
N SER A 54 -4.02 0.65 -8.88
CA SER A 54 -4.77 0.64 -10.13
C SER A 54 -4.60 -0.63 -10.96
N GLU A 55 -3.51 -1.39 -10.76
CA GLU A 55 -3.15 -2.52 -11.63
C GLU A 55 -2.97 -3.84 -10.85
N ARG A 56 -2.43 -3.76 -9.62
CA ARG A 56 -2.13 -4.93 -8.78
C ARG A 56 -3.39 -5.56 -8.19
N ARG A 57 -3.88 -6.61 -8.85
CA ARG A 57 -5.01 -7.43 -8.36
C ARG A 57 -4.61 -8.30 -7.17
N GLN A 58 -5.45 -8.34 -6.15
CA GLN A 58 -5.16 -9.07 -4.91
C GLN A 58 -6.17 -10.18 -4.64
N TRP A 59 -5.69 -11.38 -4.30
CA TRP A 59 -6.55 -12.53 -4.01
C TRP A 59 -7.53 -12.28 -2.86
N LYS A 60 -7.08 -11.60 -1.81
CA LYS A 60 -7.93 -11.21 -0.67
C LYS A 60 -9.01 -10.19 -1.03
N LEU A 61 -8.85 -9.49 -2.16
CA LEU A 61 -9.81 -8.51 -2.68
C LEU A 61 -10.63 -9.08 -3.84
N GLN A 62 -10.92 -10.38 -3.84
CA GLN A 62 -11.64 -11.06 -4.92
C GLN A 62 -11.01 -10.84 -6.31
N LYS A 63 -9.67 -10.74 -6.37
CA LYS A 63 -8.89 -10.42 -7.58
C LYS A 63 -9.19 -9.03 -8.17
N MET A 64 -9.71 -8.10 -7.38
CA MET A 64 -9.79 -6.68 -7.74
C MET A 64 -8.51 -5.94 -7.32
N THR A 65 -8.29 -4.79 -7.94
CA THR A 65 -7.31 -3.81 -7.48
C THR A 65 -7.87 -3.04 -6.27
N PRO A 66 -7.03 -2.39 -5.43
CA PRO A 66 -7.51 -1.59 -4.30
C PRO A 66 -8.57 -0.55 -4.70
N VAL A 67 -8.37 0.15 -5.82
CA VAL A 67 -9.35 1.14 -6.32
C VAL A 67 -10.65 0.47 -6.72
N GLN A 68 -10.59 -0.63 -7.48
CA GLN A 68 -11.79 -1.38 -7.87
C GLN A 68 -12.56 -1.91 -6.66
N TYR A 69 -11.85 -2.46 -5.68
CA TYR A 69 -12.45 -2.97 -4.45
C TYR A 69 -13.12 -1.86 -3.65
N ARG A 70 -12.49 -0.68 -3.54
CA ARG A 70 -13.10 0.50 -2.91
C ARG A 70 -14.41 0.91 -3.60
N ILE A 71 -14.42 0.96 -4.93
CA ILE A 71 -15.62 1.30 -5.70
C ILE A 71 -16.72 0.25 -5.49
N HIS A 72 -16.35 -1.04 -5.53
CA HIS A 72 -17.27 -2.14 -5.28
C HIS A 72 -17.96 -2.04 -3.91
N LEU A 73 -17.21 -1.72 -2.86
CA LEU A 73 -17.76 -1.55 -1.50
C LEU A 73 -18.68 -0.34 -1.36
N ILE A 74 -18.48 0.72 -2.14
CA ILE A 74 -19.34 1.92 -2.11
C ILE A 74 -20.65 1.69 -2.85
N ALA A 75 -20.63 0.84 -3.88
CA ALA A 75 -21.80 0.51 -4.69
C ALA A 75 -22.70 -0.59 -4.09
N ALA A 76 -22.23 -1.26 -3.03
CA ALA A 76 -22.92 -2.33 -2.31
C ALA A 76 -23.74 -1.77 -1.13
#